data_AF-A0A973G3J3-F1
#
_entry.id   AF-A0A973G3J3-F1
#
_cell.length_a   1.000
_cell.length_b   1.000
_cell.length_c   1.000
_cell.angle_alpha   90.00
_cell.angle_beta   90.00
_cell.angle_gamma   90.00
#
_symmetry.space_group_name_H-M   'P 1'
#
loop_
_entity.id
_entity.type
_entity.pdbx_description
1 polymer ?
#
loop_
_entity_poly.entity_id
_entity_poly.type
_entity_poly.pdbx_seq_one_letter_code
_entity_poly.pdbx_strand_id
1 'polypeptide(L)'
;SSKLQELNTALKVLLKQREEDKRELEEKVLANVKELLIPYLEELKKGRMDARSEMQVSILEANLNNIISPFTHRLSSRYSGFTPREIQVANLIRQGRSTKDIARYVGVSPSAINLYRHSLRNKLGIVSRKINLRSHLMALS
;
A
#
# COMPACT_ATOMS: atom_id res chain seq x y z
N SER A 1 -37.91 -20.53 17.92
CA SER A 1 -36.48 -20.85 17.73
C SER A 1 -36.01 -20.59 16.30
N SER A 2 -36.62 -21.15 15.24
CA SER A 2 -36.12 -20.95 13.86
C SER A 2 -36.16 -19.49 13.38
N LYS A 3 -37.23 -18.75 13.68
CA LYS A 3 -37.36 -17.34 13.28
C LYS A 3 -36.24 -16.44 13.82
N LEU A 4 -35.75 -16.72 15.04
CA LEU A 4 -34.63 -16.01 15.65
C LEU A 4 -33.29 -16.43 15.00
N GLN A 5 -33.15 -17.71 14.63
CA GLN A 5 -32.00 -18.22 13.88
C GLN A 5 -31.92 -17.64 12.46
N GLU A 6 -33.05 -17.54 11.76
CA GLU A 6 -33.16 -16.92 10.43
C GLU A 6 -32.79 -15.44 10.49
N LEU A 7 -33.35 -14.68 11.44
CA LEU A 7 -32.98 -13.28 11.70
C LEU A 7 -31.49 -13.09 11.99
N ASN A 8 -30.92 -13.93 12.85
CA ASN A 8 -29.48 -13.90 13.15
C ASN A 8 -28.62 -14.20 11.92
N THR A 9 -29.09 -15.10 11.04
CA THR A 9 -28.38 -15.46 9.81
C THR A 9 -28.44 -14.31 8.80
N ALA A 10 -29.64 -13.73 8.60
CA ALA A 10 -29.82 -12.57 7.74
C ALA A 10 -28.96 -11.38 8.20
N LEU A 11 -28.92 -11.11 9.51
CA LEU A 11 -28.09 -10.05 10.07
C LEU A 11 -26.59 -10.29 9.82
N LYS A 12 -26.11 -11.52 9.98
CA LYS A 12 -24.71 -11.88 9.67
C LYS A 12 -24.38 -11.67 8.19
N VAL A 13 -25.29 -12.04 7.30
CA VAL A 13 -25.11 -11.83 5.85
C VAL A 13 -25.04 -10.34 5.53
N LEU A 14 -25.95 -9.53 6.08
CA LEU A 14 -25.95 -8.08 5.88
C LEU A 14 -24.68 -7.41 6.43
N LEU A 15 -24.21 -7.82 7.61
CA LEU A 15 -22.96 -7.34 8.19
C LEU A 15 -21.76 -7.68 7.30
N LYS A 16 -21.73 -8.91 6.76
CA LYS A 16 -20.68 -9.32 5.83
C LYS A 16 -20.72 -8.47 4.57
N GLN A 17 -21.87 -8.35 3.93
CA GLN A 17 -22.05 -7.55 2.71
C GLN A 17 -21.58 -6.11 2.92
N ARG A 18 -21.95 -5.49 4.05
CA ARG A 18 -21.51 -4.13 4.40
C ARG A 18 -20.00 -3.98 4.46
N GLU A 19 -19.28 -4.97 5.02
CA GLU A 19 -17.81 -4.93 5.04
C GLU A 19 -17.21 -5.15 3.64
N GLU A 20 -17.89 -5.88 2.75
CA GLU A 20 -17.47 -6.04 1.35
C GLU A 20 -17.65 -4.75 0.56
N ASP A 21 -18.83 -4.12 0.65
CA ASP A 21 -19.12 -2.85 -0.02
C ASP A 21 -18.16 -1.75 0.46
N LYS A 22 -17.88 -1.72 1.77
CA LYS A 22 -16.90 -0.78 2.33
C LYS A 22 -15.51 -1.02 1.76
N ARG A 23 -15.08 -2.28 1.65
CA ARG A 23 -13.77 -2.63 1.07
C ARG A 23 -13.67 -2.21 -0.40
N GLU A 24 -14.71 -2.47 -1.19
CA GLU A 24 -14.73 -2.12 -2.61
C GLU A 24 -14.63 -0.60 -2.81
N LEU A 25 -15.33 0.19 -1.97
CA LEU A 25 -15.22 1.64 -1.99
C LEU A 25 -13.80 2.12 -1.65
N GLU A 26 -13.17 1.55 -0.62
CA GLU A 26 -11.82 1.91 -0.19
C GLU A 26 -10.77 1.59 -1.26
N GLU A 27 -10.89 0.43 -1.93
CA GLU A 27 -10.04 0.03 -3.04
C GLU A 27 -10.19 0.98 -4.23
N LYS A 28 -11.43 1.36 -4.58
CA LYS A 28 -11.72 2.29 -5.66
C LYS A 28 -11.15 3.69 -5.39
N VAL A 29 -11.29 4.20 -4.17
CA VAL A 29 -10.70 5.48 -3.78
C VAL A 29 -9.18 5.44 -3.90
N LEU A 30 -8.55 4.37 -3.40
CA LEU A 30 -7.09 4.23 -3.45
C LEU A 30 -6.57 4.17 -4.90
N ALA A 31 -7.25 3.40 -5.76
CA ALA A 31 -6.92 3.29 -7.18
C ALA A 31 -7.03 4.66 -7.86
N ASN A 32 -8.15 5.35 -7.70
CA ASN A 32 -8.37 6.68 -8.28
C ASN A 32 -7.30 7.69 -7.86
N VAL A 33 -6.91 7.71 -6.59
CA VAL A 33 -5.85 8.63 -6.13
C VAL A 33 -4.50 8.28 -6.78
N LYS A 34 -4.13 6.99 -6.80
CA LYS A 34 -2.84 6.55 -7.36
C LYS A 34 -2.76 6.72 -8.87
N GLU A 35 -3.86 6.60 -9.58
CA GLU A 35 -3.92 6.65 -11.04
C GLU A 35 -4.21 8.07 -11.57
N LEU A 36 -5.00 8.87 -10.86
CA LEU A 36 -5.45 10.18 -11.33
C LEU A 36 -4.78 11.37 -10.65
N LEU A 37 -4.17 11.21 -9.47
CA LEU A 37 -3.58 12.36 -8.74
C LEU A 37 -2.06 12.25 -8.61
N ILE A 38 -1.56 11.07 -8.22
CA ILE A 38 -0.11 10.86 -8.00
C ILE A 38 0.74 11.15 -9.27
N PRO A 39 0.34 10.77 -10.50
CA PRO A 39 1.17 11.03 -11.67
C PRO A 39 1.45 12.53 -11.88
N TYR A 40 0.45 13.36 -11.64
CA TYR A 40 0.58 14.82 -11.78
C TYR A 40 1.39 15.45 -10.64
N LEU A 41 1.26 14.95 -9.41
CA LEU A 41 2.14 15.36 -8.30
C LEU A 41 3.61 15.05 -8.61
N GLU A 42 3.89 13.85 -9.14
CA GLU A 42 5.23 13.46 -9.56
C GLU A 42 5.73 14.26 -10.78
N GLU A 43 4.84 14.67 -11.67
CA GLU A 43 5.17 15.54 -12.81
C GLU A 43 5.51 16.96 -12.35
N LEU A 44 4.71 17.54 -11.46
CA LEU A 44 4.95 18.85 -10.86
C LEU A 44 6.32 18.91 -10.15
N LYS A 45 6.67 17.86 -9.40
CA LYS A 45 7.96 17.76 -8.70
C LYS A 45 9.17 17.67 -9.62
N LYS A 46 9.00 17.31 -10.90
CA LYS A 46 10.09 17.31 -11.90
C LYS A 46 10.33 18.68 -12.51
N GLY A 47 9.36 19.58 -12.42
CA GLY A 47 9.48 20.95 -12.91
C GLY A 47 10.44 21.78 -12.05
N ARG A 48 10.94 22.88 -12.62
CA ARG A 48 11.61 23.91 -11.81
C ARG A 48 10.54 24.69 -11.05
N MET A 49 10.63 24.69 -9.73
CA MET A 49 9.72 25.39 -8.84
C MET A 49 10.51 26.34 -7.93
N ASP A 50 9.87 27.39 -7.41
CA ASP A 50 10.44 28.15 -6.30
C ASP A 50 10.25 27.40 -4.97
N ALA A 51 11.01 27.80 -3.94
CA ALA A 51 11.00 27.12 -2.64
C ALA A 51 9.60 27.08 -1.99
N ARG A 52 8.76 28.09 -2.26
CA ARG A 52 7.40 28.17 -1.73
C ARG A 52 6.50 27.11 -2.39
N SER A 53 6.57 26.98 -3.71
CA SER A 53 5.80 26.02 -4.48
C SER A 53 6.22 24.59 -4.17
N GLU A 54 7.53 24.34 -4.00
CA GLU A 54 8.05 23.03 -3.60
C GLU A 54 7.52 22.61 -2.21
N MET A 55 7.53 23.55 -1.24
CA MET A 55 6.93 23.32 0.08
C MET A 55 5.43 23.00 -0.01
N GLN A 56 4.68 23.74 -0.84
CA GLN A 56 3.24 23.52 -1.02
C GLN A 56 2.95 22.14 -1.63
N VAL A 57 3.70 21.73 -2.65
CA VAL A 57 3.56 20.41 -3.27
C VAL A 57 3.89 19.30 -2.27
N SER A 58 4.93 19.47 -1.45
CA SER A 58 5.26 18.51 -0.41
C SER A 58 4.15 18.38 0.64
N ILE A 59 3.50 19.48 1.02
CA ILE A 59 2.37 19.46 1.97
C ILE A 59 1.15 18.78 1.33
N LEU A 60 0.85 19.07 0.06
CA LEU A 60 -0.25 18.44 -0.68
C LEU A 60 -0.07 16.92 -0.76
N GLU A 61 1.13 16.46 -1.12
CA GLU A 61 1.46 15.04 -1.17
C GLU A 61 1.35 14.39 0.21
N ALA A 62 1.85 15.03 1.27
CA ALA A 62 1.74 14.52 2.63
C ALA A 62 0.27 14.39 3.08
N ASN A 63 -0.55 15.41 2.81
CA ASN A 63 -1.98 15.40 3.12
C ASN A 63 -2.73 14.33 2.32
N LEU A 64 -2.43 14.19 1.02
CA LEU A 64 -3.03 13.17 0.19
C LEU A 64 -2.67 11.76 0.68
N ASN A 65 -1.40 11.54 1.04
CA ASN A 65 -0.95 10.29 1.64
C ASN A 65 -1.65 10.00 2.98
N ASN A 66 -1.87 11.03 3.81
CA ASN A 66 -2.62 10.89 5.06
C ASN A 66 -4.09 10.53 4.81
N ILE A 67 -4.74 11.14 3.81
CA ILE A 67 -6.14 10.86 3.42
C ILE A 67 -6.30 9.42 2.95
N ILE A 68 -5.34 8.92 2.16
CA ILE A 68 -5.40 7.54 1.67
C ILE A 68 -4.83 6.50 2.64
N SER A 69 -4.13 6.94 3.70
CA SER A 69 -3.52 6.05 4.69
C SER A 69 -4.49 5.03 5.30
N PRO A 70 -5.76 5.38 5.64
CA PRO A 70 -6.70 4.40 6.20
C PRO A 70 -7.05 3.29 5.19
N PHE A 71 -7.03 3.61 3.89
CA PHE A 71 -7.30 2.68 2.80
C PHE A 71 -6.07 1.82 2.46
N THR A 72 -4.86 2.37 2.64
CA THR A 72 -3.63 1.57 2.53
C THR A 72 -3.53 0.52 3.63
N HIS A 73 -4.09 0.81 4.82
CA HIS A 73 -4.06 -0.12 5.95
C HIS A 73 -4.99 -1.32 5.80
N ARG A 74 -6.06 -1.25 5.00
CA ARG A 74 -6.95 -2.40 4.81
C ARG A 74 -6.48 -3.37 3.72
N LEU A 75 -5.74 -2.90 2.72
CA LEU A 75 -4.80 -3.75 1.98
C LEU A 75 -3.73 -4.32 2.93
N SER A 76 -3.26 -3.52 3.90
CA SER A 76 -2.37 -3.99 4.96
C SER A 76 -3.00 -4.97 5.95
N SER A 77 -4.32 -5.19 5.98
CA SER A 77 -4.89 -6.30 6.76
C SER A 77 -4.48 -7.66 6.17
N ARG A 78 -4.28 -7.70 4.84
CA ARG A 78 -3.61 -8.79 4.10
C ARG A 78 -2.09 -8.82 4.36
N TYR A 79 -1.51 -7.70 4.80
CA TYR A 79 -0.11 -7.53 5.26
C TYR A 79 -0.04 -7.27 6.78
N SER A 80 -0.91 -7.90 7.59
CA SER A 80 -0.92 -7.71 9.04
C SER A 80 0.45 -8.15 9.58
N GLY A 81 1.23 -7.20 10.11
CA GLY A 81 2.60 -7.44 10.58
C GLY A 81 3.70 -6.64 9.87
N PHE A 82 3.38 -5.88 8.82
CA PHE A 82 4.35 -5.06 8.07
C PHE A 82 4.36 -3.62 8.59
N THR A 83 5.55 -3.03 8.70
CA THR A 83 5.74 -1.62 9.04
C THR A 83 5.50 -0.74 7.81
N PRO A 84 5.17 0.56 7.98
CA PRO A 84 4.99 1.49 6.86
C PRO A 84 6.20 1.54 5.91
N ARG A 85 7.43 1.44 6.44
CA ARG A 85 8.66 1.40 5.64
C ARG A 85 8.75 0.13 4.79
N GLU A 86 8.37 -1.02 5.33
CA GLU A 86 8.34 -2.28 4.59
C GLU A 86 7.27 -2.26 3.49
N ILE A 87 6.09 -1.69 3.76
CA ILE A 87 5.04 -1.52 2.75
C ILE A 87 5.54 -0.63 1.60
N GLN A 88 6.21 0.47 1.92
CA GLN A 88 6.83 1.35 0.93
C GLN A 88 7.85 0.60 0.05
N VAL A 89 8.75 -0.15 0.67
CA VAL A 89 9.76 -0.96 -0.06
C VAL A 89 9.10 -2.05 -0.90
N ALA A 90 8.07 -2.74 -0.38
CA ALA A 90 7.32 -3.78 -1.11
C ALA A 90 6.65 -3.21 -2.37
N ASN A 91 6.03 -2.02 -2.28
CA ASN A 91 5.42 -1.35 -3.42
C ASN A 91 6.45 -1.02 -4.52
N LEU A 92 7.63 -0.52 -4.14
CA LEU A 92 8.68 -0.19 -5.10
C LEU A 92 9.28 -1.46 -5.75
N ILE A 93 9.40 -2.56 -5.00
CA ILE A 93 9.80 -3.86 -5.55
C ILE A 93 8.76 -4.36 -6.55
N ARG A 94 7.46 -4.21 -6.25
CA ARG A 94 6.36 -4.59 -7.13
C ARG A 94 6.46 -3.86 -8.47
N GLN A 95 6.70 -2.55 -8.43
CA GLN A 95 6.94 -1.73 -9.62
C GLN A 95 8.21 -2.09 -10.43
N GLY A 96 9.03 -3.04 -9.96
CA GLY A 96 10.23 -3.50 -10.67
C GLY A 96 11.45 -2.60 -10.49
N ARG A 97 11.45 -1.71 -9.50
CA ARG A 97 12.60 -0.83 -9.20
C ARG A 97 13.79 -1.65 -8.69
N SER A 98 15.01 -1.24 -9.08
CA SER A 98 16.23 -1.88 -8.62
C SER A 98 16.52 -1.56 -7.15
N THR A 99 17.33 -2.37 -6.47
CA THR A 99 17.78 -2.10 -5.09
C THR A 99 18.39 -0.71 -4.94
N LYS A 100 19.17 -0.28 -5.93
CA LYS A 100 19.88 1.00 -5.92
C LYS A 100 18.91 2.16 -6.06
N ASP A 101 17.89 2.01 -6.91
CA ASP A 101 16.87 3.05 -7.10
C ASP A 101 15.97 3.18 -5.87
N ILE A 102 15.59 2.04 -5.27
CA ILE A 102 14.82 2.02 -4.02
C ILE A 102 15.61 2.69 -2.90
N ALA A 103 16.90 2.35 -2.77
CA ALA A 103 17.78 2.94 -1.76
C ALA A 103 17.87 4.47 -1.90
N ARG A 104 18.05 4.96 -3.14
CA ARG A 104 18.07 6.39 -3.46
C ARG A 104 16.75 7.07 -3.14
N TYR A 105 15.62 6.45 -3.50
CA TYR A 105 14.29 7.00 -3.27
C TYR A 105 13.93 7.06 -1.78
N VAL A 106 14.28 6.02 -1.00
CA VAL A 106 13.96 5.92 0.43
C VAL A 106 14.98 6.69 1.30
N GLY A 107 16.13 7.09 0.74
CA GLY A 107 17.19 7.80 1.46
C GLY A 107 17.98 6.91 2.42
N VAL A 108 18.17 5.64 2.07
CA VAL A 108 18.89 4.66 2.89
C VAL A 108 19.93 3.90 2.08
N SER A 109 20.81 3.15 2.74
CA SER A 109 21.81 2.34 2.04
C SER A 109 21.17 1.16 1.27
N PRO A 110 21.79 0.68 0.18
CA PRO A 110 21.35 -0.56 -0.49
C PRO A 110 21.29 -1.78 0.45
N SER A 111 22.17 -1.82 1.46
CA SER A 111 22.16 -2.85 2.49
C SER A 111 20.89 -2.79 3.36
N ALA A 112 20.42 -1.59 3.71
CA ALA A 112 19.15 -1.43 4.43
C ALA A 112 17.96 -1.95 3.60
N ILE A 113 17.96 -1.74 2.28
CA ILE A 113 16.93 -2.32 1.39
C ILE A 113 16.97 -3.85 1.40
N ASN A 114 18.14 -4.46 1.48
CA ASN A 114 18.26 -5.91 1.60
C ASN A 114 17.72 -6.43 2.94
N LEU A 115 17.91 -5.69 4.05
CA LEU A 115 17.30 -6.01 5.34
C LEU A 115 15.77 -5.93 5.27
N TYR A 116 15.22 -4.86 4.67
CA TYR A 116 13.77 -4.77 4.45
C TYR A 116 13.26 -5.94 3.60
N ARG A 117 13.96 -6.32 2.53
CA ARG A 117 13.59 -7.49 1.70
C ARG A 117 13.61 -8.80 2.47
N HIS A 118 14.59 -8.99 3.35
CA HIS A 118 14.65 -10.15 4.22
C HIS A 118 13.46 -10.17 5.18
N SER A 119 13.17 -9.04 5.83
CA SER A 119 12.01 -8.91 6.72
C SER A 119 10.69 -9.15 5.98
N LEU A 120 10.54 -8.61 4.76
CA LEU A 120 9.39 -8.88 3.88
C LEU A 120 9.25 -10.39 3.63
N ARG A 121 10.34 -11.09 3.27
CA ARG A 121 10.29 -12.55 3.05
C ARG A 121 9.92 -13.33 4.31
N ASN A 122 10.42 -12.91 5.48
CA ASN A 122 10.08 -13.52 6.77
C ASN A 122 8.58 -13.40 7.02
N LYS A 123 8.04 -12.18 6.90
CA LYS A 123 6.63 -11.88 7.15
C LYS A 123 5.68 -12.50 6.12
N LEU A 124 6.15 -12.73 4.90
CA LEU A 124 5.43 -13.45 3.84
C LEU A 124 5.56 -14.99 3.94
N GLY A 125 6.39 -15.51 4.86
CA GLY A 125 6.58 -16.96 5.00
C GLY A 125 7.30 -17.62 3.82
N ILE A 126 8.12 -16.87 3.07
CA ILE A 126 8.79 -17.34 1.84
C ILE A 126 10.32 -17.39 1.95
N VAL A 127 10.93 -17.24 3.13
CA VAL A 127 12.39 -17.24 3.28
C VAL A 127 13.06 -18.51 2.77
N SER A 128 12.49 -19.67 3.07
CA SER A 128 13.03 -20.98 2.66
C SER A 128 12.55 -21.45 1.30
N ARG A 129 11.79 -20.61 0.56
CA ARG A 129 11.20 -20.98 -0.73
C ARG A 129 11.96 -20.28 -1.86
N LYS A 130 12.24 -20.99 -2.96
CA LYS A 130 12.78 -20.39 -4.21
C LYS A 130 11.72 -19.57 -4.96
N ILE A 131 11.12 -18.60 -4.27
CA ILE A 131 10.08 -17.73 -4.80
C ILE A 131 10.66 -16.33 -5.02
N ASN A 132 10.39 -15.76 -6.19
CA ASN A 132 10.71 -14.37 -6.49
C ASN A 132 9.79 -13.44 -5.69
N LEU A 133 10.37 -12.57 -4.86
CA LEU A 133 9.62 -11.64 -4.01
C LEU A 133 8.71 -10.71 -4.82
N ARG A 134 9.16 -10.21 -5.98
CA ARG A 134 8.34 -9.35 -6.84
C ARG A 134 7.13 -10.10 -7.40
N SER A 135 7.35 -11.29 -7.96
CA SER A 135 6.25 -12.11 -8.51
C SER A 135 5.23 -12.46 -7.44
N HIS A 136 5.68 -12.78 -6.22
CA HIS A 136 4.78 -13.07 -5.10
C HIS A 136 3.99 -11.83 -4.65
N LEU A 137 4.63 -10.66 -4.56
CA LEU A 137 3.96 -9.40 -4.24
C LEU A 137 2.94 -8.97 -5.32
N MET A 138 3.14 -9.38 -6.58
CA MET A 138 2.14 -9.17 -7.65
C MET A 138 0.93 -10.10 -7.51
N ALA A 139 1.15 -11.37 -7.12
CA ALA A 139 0.08 -12.36 -6.96
C ALA A 139 -0.82 -12.11 -5.72
N LEU A 140 -0.37 -11.29 -4.78
CA LEU A 140 -1.13 -10.89 -3.59
C LEU A 140 -2.08 -9.71 -3.84
N SER A 141 -2.13 -9.20 -5.07
CA SER A 141 -3.05 -8.13 -5.50
C SER A 141 -4.45 -8.68 -5.66
#